data_AF-X1N5P0-F1
#
_entry.id   AF-X1N5P0-F1
#
_cell.length_a   1.000
_cell.length_b   1.000
_cell.length_c   1.000
_cell.angle_alpha   90.00
_cell.angle_beta   90.00
_cell.angle_gamma   90.00
#
_symmetry.space_group_name_H-M   'P 1'
#
loop_
_entity.id
_entity.type
_entity.pdbx_description
1 polymer ?
#
loop_
_entity_poly.entity_id
_entity_poly.type
_entity_poly.pdbx_seq_one_letter_code
_entity_poly.pdbx_strand_id
1 'polypeptide(L)'
;MIIDFHTHIFPPWIKEKRDEYLKRDSCFSLLYSQPKAKLVTAEELIASMDENGIDLSVALNIGWVSHELCVETNNYILDSMSRYPKRLIGFCSVQPKAGDAAIIELERCAKAGAKGIGEIRCDVQGFDLADKTIMKPLVDVAMKHNLIFLTHSSEPVGHQYIGKGSITPDVLYSFILSFPQT
;
A
#
# COMPACT_ATOMS: atom_id res chain seq x y z
N MET A 1 9.26 -18.03 14.31
CA MET A 1 8.71 -16.71 13.99
C MET A 1 8.37 -16.70 12.51
N ILE A 2 7.08 -16.58 12.17
CA ILE A 2 6.53 -16.49 10.81
C ILE A 2 6.02 -15.07 10.61
N ILE A 3 6.46 -14.43 9.53
CA ILE A 3 6.01 -13.09 9.15
C ILE A 3 5.32 -13.19 7.80
N ASP A 4 4.05 -12.78 7.75
CA ASP A 4 3.35 -12.54 6.49
C ASP A 4 3.59 -11.09 6.05
N PHE A 5 4.37 -10.90 4.99
CA PHE A 5 4.82 -9.57 4.58
C PHE A 5 3.82 -8.83 3.68
N HIS A 6 2.74 -9.48 3.24
CA HIS A 6 1.83 -8.87 2.26
C HIS A 6 0.38 -9.17 2.57
N THR A 7 -0.20 -8.36 3.46
CA THR A 7 -1.64 -8.42 3.76
C THR A 7 -2.29 -7.07 3.51
N HIS A 8 -3.55 -7.07 3.08
CA HIS A 8 -4.34 -5.84 2.96
C HIS A 8 -5.48 -5.87 3.96
N ILE A 9 -5.64 -4.77 4.69
CA ILE A 9 -6.78 -4.56 5.58
C ILE A 9 -7.56 -3.33 5.15
N PHE A 10 -8.87 -3.36 5.36
CA PHE A 10 -9.79 -2.29 5.03
C PHE A 10 -10.59 -1.87 6.25
N PRO A 11 -10.89 -0.58 6.39
CA PRO A 11 -11.83 -0.13 7.40
C PRO A 11 -13.21 -0.79 7.21
N PRO A 12 -13.95 -1.06 8.30
CA PRO A 12 -15.29 -1.67 8.22
C PRO A 12 -16.24 -0.93 7.28
N TRP A 13 -16.19 0.41 7.26
CA TRP A 13 -17.07 1.21 6.40
C TRP A 13 -16.81 1.04 4.90
N ILE A 14 -15.58 0.74 4.48
CA ILE A 14 -15.27 0.43 3.08
C ILE A 14 -15.82 -0.94 2.71
N LYS A 15 -15.71 -1.91 3.64
CA LYS A 15 -16.27 -3.25 3.47
C LYS A 15 -17.80 -3.22 3.36
N GLU A 16 -18.47 -2.46 4.21
CA GLU A 16 -19.93 -2.27 4.20
C GLU A 16 -20.42 -1.52 2.95
N LYS A 17 -19.66 -0.52 2.50
CA LYS A 17 -20.01 0.34 1.34
C LYS A 17 -19.24 -0.04 0.09
N ARG A 18 -18.94 -1.33 -0.10
CA ARG A 18 -18.10 -1.82 -1.21
C ARG A 18 -18.51 -1.24 -2.56
N ASP A 19 -19.78 -1.31 -2.92
CA ASP A 19 -20.29 -0.83 -4.22
C ASP A 19 -20.13 0.69 -4.44
N GLU A 20 -20.11 1.46 -3.36
CA GLU A 20 -19.85 2.90 -3.42
C GLU A 20 -18.36 3.14 -3.72
N TYR A 21 -17.47 2.47 -2.99
CA TYR A 21 -16.02 2.63 -3.18
C TYR A 21 -15.52 2.06 -4.51
N LEU A 22 -16.16 1.02 -5.03
CA LEU A 22 -15.87 0.51 -6.39
C LEU A 22 -16.11 1.57 -7.47
N LYS A 23 -17.03 2.51 -7.26
CA LYS A 23 -17.29 3.61 -8.19
C LYS A 23 -16.38 4.82 -7.95
N ARG A 24 -15.76 4.93 -6.78
CA ARG A 24 -14.96 6.08 -6.36
C ARG A 24 -13.48 5.97 -6.74
N ASP A 25 -12.93 4.76 -6.76
CA ASP A 25 -11.50 4.57 -7.00
C ASP A 25 -11.23 3.41 -7.95
N SER A 26 -10.45 3.69 -9.00
CA SER A 26 -10.14 2.73 -10.05
C SER A 26 -9.23 1.60 -9.59
N CYS A 27 -8.33 1.83 -8.62
CA CYS A 27 -7.50 0.79 -8.04
C CYS A 27 -8.36 -0.19 -7.25
N PHE A 28 -9.25 0.32 -6.42
CA PHE A 28 -10.18 -0.51 -5.68
C PHE A 28 -11.14 -1.27 -6.60
N SER A 29 -11.65 -0.62 -7.65
CA SER A 29 -12.44 -1.29 -8.68
C SER A 29 -11.70 -2.43 -9.37
N LEU A 30 -10.43 -2.20 -9.73
CA LEU A 30 -9.59 -3.19 -10.40
C LEU A 30 -9.38 -4.43 -9.51
N LEU A 31 -9.07 -4.22 -8.23
CA LEU A 31 -8.68 -5.29 -7.31
C LEU A 31 -9.89 -6.00 -6.67
N TYR A 32 -10.98 -5.28 -6.42
CA TYR A 32 -12.08 -5.75 -5.56
C TYR A 32 -13.46 -5.71 -6.23
N SER A 33 -13.57 -5.55 -7.56
CA SER A 33 -14.87 -5.66 -8.26
C SER A 33 -15.45 -7.08 -8.24
N GLN A 34 -14.59 -8.11 -8.19
CA GLN A 34 -15.02 -9.50 -8.17
C GLN A 34 -15.60 -9.87 -6.80
N PRO A 35 -16.82 -10.42 -6.69
CA PRO A 35 -17.45 -10.74 -5.40
C PRO A 35 -16.60 -11.67 -4.50
N LYS A 36 -15.78 -12.51 -5.12
CA LYS A 36 -14.86 -13.43 -4.42
C LYS A 36 -13.66 -12.73 -3.77
N ALA A 37 -13.29 -11.53 -4.21
CA ALA A 37 -12.24 -10.75 -3.57
C ALA A 37 -12.71 -10.35 -2.17
N LYS A 38 -12.01 -10.85 -1.15
CA LYS A 38 -12.35 -10.62 0.26
C LYS A 38 -11.81 -9.27 0.71
N LEU A 39 -12.63 -8.53 1.44
CA LEU A 39 -12.22 -7.37 2.21
C LEU A 39 -12.14 -7.79 3.68
N VAL A 40 -10.99 -7.58 4.28
CA VAL A 40 -10.65 -8.09 5.62
C VAL A 40 -10.38 -6.91 6.55
N THR A 41 -10.92 -6.93 7.77
CA THR A 41 -10.60 -5.93 8.80
C THR A 41 -9.37 -6.35 9.60
N ALA A 42 -8.81 -5.46 10.42
CA ALA A 42 -7.69 -5.79 11.31
C ALA A 42 -8.01 -6.95 12.26
N GLU A 43 -9.22 -7.00 12.81
CA GLU A 43 -9.66 -8.07 13.73
C GLU A 43 -9.74 -9.41 13.01
N GLU A 44 -10.25 -9.42 11.79
CA GLU A 44 -10.33 -10.62 10.96
C GLU A 44 -8.94 -11.11 10.54
N LEU A 45 -8.02 -10.19 10.26
CA LEU A 45 -6.61 -10.54 10.00
C LEU A 45 -5.98 -11.17 11.25
N ILE A 46 -6.16 -10.59 12.44
CA ILE A 46 -5.63 -11.15 13.69
C ILE A 46 -6.18 -12.55 13.96
N ALA A 47 -7.49 -12.77 13.77
CA ALA A 47 -8.09 -14.10 13.92
C ALA A 47 -7.46 -15.10 12.93
N SER A 48 -7.30 -14.71 11.66
CA SER A 48 -6.62 -15.53 10.66
C SER A 48 -5.16 -15.82 11.02
N MET A 49 -4.44 -14.86 11.60
CA MET A 49 -3.07 -15.05 12.04
C MET A 49 -2.98 -16.10 13.17
N ASP A 50 -3.90 -16.05 14.13
CA ASP A 50 -3.94 -16.99 15.25
C ASP A 50 -4.28 -18.41 14.78
N GLU A 51 -5.21 -18.56 13.83
CA GLU A 51 -5.57 -19.85 13.22
C GLU A 51 -4.42 -20.49 12.43
N ASN A 52 -3.57 -19.67 11.81
CA ASN A 52 -2.51 -20.14 10.92
C ASN A 52 -1.09 -20.08 11.54
N GLY A 53 -0.98 -19.67 12.81
CA GLY A 53 0.31 -19.56 13.50
C GLY A 53 1.24 -18.46 12.94
N ILE A 54 0.67 -17.35 12.45
CA ILE A 54 1.43 -16.19 11.96
C ILE A 54 1.74 -15.26 13.14
N ASP A 55 3.02 -15.00 13.38
CA ASP A 55 3.46 -14.17 14.51
C ASP A 55 3.28 -12.68 14.23
N LEU A 56 3.64 -12.22 13.02
CA LEU A 56 3.55 -10.84 12.58
C LEU A 56 2.97 -10.75 11.16
N SER A 57 2.16 -9.73 10.90
CA SER A 57 1.72 -9.38 9.55
C SER A 57 2.04 -7.93 9.23
N VAL A 58 2.49 -7.70 8.01
CA VAL A 58 2.60 -6.35 7.45
C VAL A 58 1.26 -5.99 6.82
N ALA A 59 0.57 -5.04 7.43
CA ALA A 59 -0.72 -4.52 6.99
C ALA A 59 -0.50 -3.34 6.04
N LEU A 60 -0.63 -3.64 4.75
CA LEU A 60 -0.45 -2.71 3.65
C LEU A 60 -1.76 -1.97 3.34
N ASN A 61 -1.68 -0.66 3.22
CA ASN A 61 -2.67 0.08 2.46
C ASN A 61 -2.52 -0.25 0.95
N ILE A 62 -3.54 0.01 0.14
CA ILE A 62 -3.45 -0.16 -1.32
C ILE A 62 -3.01 1.14 -2.01
N GLY A 63 -2.61 1.03 -3.27
CA GLY A 63 -2.26 2.18 -4.12
C GLY A 63 -3.49 2.95 -4.60
N TRP A 64 -4.26 3.55 -3.68
CA TRP A 64 -5.41 4.40 -4.02
C TRP A 64 -5.01 5.50 -5.01
N VAL A 65 -5.93 5.83 -5.91
CA VAL A 65 -5.76 6.93 -6.86
C VAL A 65 -6.12 8.27 -6.21
N SER A 66 -7.15 8.30 -5.36
CA SER A 66 -7.48 9.48 -4.54
C SER A 66 -6.54 9.60 -3.34
N HIS A 67 -5.93 10.78 -3.19
CA HIS A 67 -5.08 11.07 -2.03
C HIS A 67 -5.89 11.18 -0.74
N GLU A 68 -7.13 11.66 -0.82
CA GLU A 68 -8.05 11.70 0.31
C GLU A 68 -8.31 10.29 0.84
N LEU A 69 -8.54 9.33 -0.04
CA LEU A 69 -8.68 7.93 0.34
C LEU A 69 -7.39 7.35 0.92
N CYS A 70 -6.21 7.71 0.39
CA CYS A 70 -4.94 7.36 1.03
C CYS A 70 -4.92 7.80 2.49
N VAL A 71 -5.19 9.09 2.77
CA VAL A 71 -5.15 9.66 4.12
C VAL A 71 -6.19 9.01 5.04
N GLU A 72 -7.43 8.86 4.58
CA GLU A 72 -8.51 8.23 5.33
C GLU A 72 -8.17 6.80 5.74
N THR A 73 -7.64 6.00 4.81
CA THR A 73 -7.30 4.60 5.06
C THR A 73 -5.97 4.43 5.79
N ASN A 74 -5.02 5.36 5.65
CA ASN A 74 -3.83 5.42 6.50
C ASN A 74 -4.19 5.55 7.98
N ASN A 75 -5.22 6.36 8.31
CA ASN A 75 -5.68 6.47 9.69
C ASN A 75 -6.11 5.10 10.24
N TYR A 76 -6.75 4.26 9.42
CA TYR A 76 -7.12 2.91 9.82
C TYR A 76 -5.91 1.97 9.97
N ILE A 77 -4.90 2.07 9.09
CA ILE A 77 -3.64 1.32 9.25
C ILE A 77 -2.94 1.70 10.56
N LEU A 78 -2.79 3.00 10.82
CA LEU A 78 -2.15 3.53 12.01
C LEU A 78 -2.89 3.15 13.30
N ASP A 79 -4.23 3.26 13.29
CA ASP A 79 -5.07 2.79 14.40
C ASP A 79 -4.89 1.27 14.62
N SER A 80 -4.95 0.47 13.56
CA SER A 80 -4.84 -0.99 13.64
C SER A 80 -3.50 -1.43 14.23
N MET A 81 -2.38 -0.84 13.79
CA MET A 81 -1.08 -1.15 14.39
C MET A 81 -0.96 -0.64 15.83
N SER A 82 -1.66 0.43 16.21
CA SER A 82 -1.67 0.89 17.61
C SER A 82 -2.44 -0.06 18.52
N ARG A 83 -3.52 -0.69 18.02
CA ARG A 83 -4.31 -1.68 18.75
C ARG A 83 -3.60 -3.03 18.85
N TYR A 84 -2.79 -3.38 17.86
CA TYR A 84 -2.05 -4.65 17.80
C TYR A 84 -0.53 -4.46 17.61
N PRO A 85 0.16 -3.72 18.49
CA PRO A 85 1.53 -3.24 18.25
C PRO A 85 2.61 -4.34 18.24
N LYS A 86 2.28 -5.53 18.71
CA LYS A 86 3.17 -6.71 18.71
C LYS A 86 2.85 -7.69 17.57
N ARG A 87 1.83 -7.42 16.77
CA ARG A 87 1.31 -8.34 15.73
C ARG A 87 1.25 -7.68 14.36
N LEU A 88 0.96 -6.38 14.29
CA LEU A 88 0.80 -5.67 13.02
C LEU A 88 1.90 -4.62 12.80
N ILE A 89 2.45 -4.61 11.60
CA ILE A 89 3.38 -3.60 11.10
C ILE A 89 2.65 -2.81 10.00
N GLY A 90 2.46 -1.51 10.19
CA GLY A 90 1.69 -0.69 9.25
C GLY A 90 2.55 -0.14 8.11
N PHE A 91 2.08 -0.33 6.87
CA PHE A 91 2.56 0.39 5.69
C PHE A 91 1.44 1.29 5.18
N CYS A 92 1.72 2.58 5.12
CA CYS A 92 0.78 3.58 4.65
C CYS A 92 0.92 3.78 3.14
N SER A 93 -0.05 4.42 2.51
CA SER A 93 -0.02 4.73 1.08
C SER A 93 -0.20 6.23 0.88
N VAL A 94 0.29 6.74 -0.23
CA VAL A 94 0.06 8.12 -0.69
C VAL A 94 -0.18 8.08 -2.18
N GLN A 95 -0.80 9.11 -2.74
CA GLN A 95 -0.84 9.35 -4.18
C GLN A 95 0.35 10.26 -4.54
N PRO A 96 1.42 9.75 -5.20
CA PRO A 96 2.61 10.54 -5.49
C PRO A 96 2.36 11.85 -6.24
N LYS A 97 1.31 11.90 -7.06
CA LYS A 97 0.93 13.11 -7.81
C LYS A 97 0.26 14.19 -6.97
N ALA A 98 -0.05 13.92 -5.70
CA ALA A 98 -0.57 14.94 -4.79
C ALA A 98 0.51 15.93 -4.31
N GLY A 99 1.77 15.78 -4.75
CA GLY A 99 2.85 16.73 -4.49
C GLY A 99 3.11 16.87 -2.99
N ASP A 100 3.18 18.11 -2.50
CA ASP A 100 3.45 18.41 -1.08
C ASP A 100 2.49 17.71 -0.13
N ALA A 101 1.23 17.50 -0.54
CA ALA A 101 0.24 16.80 0.29
C ALA A 101 0.62 15.31 0.51
N ALA A 102 1.25 14.66 -0.48
CA ALA A 102 1.77 13.30 -0.33
C ALA A 102 2.96 13.26 0.64
N ILE A 103 3.84 14.26 0.56
CA ILE A 103 5.04 14.36 1.40
C ILE A 103 4.66 14.60 2.86
N ILE A 104 3.74 15.54 3.11
CA ILE A 104 3.21 15.82 4.45
C ILE A 104 2.56 14.57 5.05
N GLU A 105 1.76 13.85 4.27
CA GLU A 105 1.09 12.65 4.74
C GLU A 105 2.08 11.50 5.04
N LEU A 106 3.08 11.31 4.17
CA LEU A 106 4.12 10.31 4.39
C LEU A 106 4.92 10.61 5.66
N GLU A 107 5.29 11.88 5.89
CA GLU A 107 5.95 12.28 7.14
C GLU A 107 5.06 12.06 8.36
N ARG A 108 3.75 12.33 8.26
CA ARG A 108 2.80 12.09 9.35
C ARG A 108 2.74 10.60 9.69
N CYS A 109 2.62 9.74 8.69
CA CYS A 109 2.57 8.29 8.85
C CYS A 109 3.87 7.76 9.49
N ALA A 110 5.02 8.24 9.02
CA ALA A 110 6.32 7.87 9.58
C ALA A 110 6.44 8.26 11.05
N LYS A 111 6.06 9.49 11.41
CA LYS A 111 6.06 9.99 12.80
C LYS A 111 5.09 9.22 13.69
N ALA A 112 4.00 8.71 13.12
CA ALA A 112 3.03 7.85 13.79
C ALA A 112 3.48 6.37 13.92
N GLY A 113 4.65 6.01 13.38
CA GLY A 113 5.29 4.71 13.58
C GLY A 113 5.18 3.73 12.40
N ALA A 114 4.59 4.13 11.27
CA ALA A 114 4.58 3.31 10.06
C ALA A 114 6.01 2.92 9.67
N LYS A 115 6.17 1.70 9.13
CA LYS A 115 7.48 1.14 8.75
C LYS A 115 7.73 1.09 7.25
N GLY A 116 6.73 1.46 6.47
CA GLY A 116 6.86 1.50 5.02
C GLY A 116 5.77 2.30 4.35
N ILE A 117 5.99 2.48 3.05
CA ILE A 117 5.07 3.03 2.09
C ILE A 117 4.74 1.96 1.06
N GLY A 118 3.45 1.85 0.73
CA GLY A 118 2.95 0.93 -0.29
C GLY A 118 1.76 0.11 0.21
N GLU A 119 1.14 -0.65 -0.68
CA GLU A 119 1.64 -1.03 -2.00
C GLU A 119 1.50 0.07 -3.08
N ILE A 120 2.64 0.52 -3.63
CA ILE A 120 2.67 1.49 -4.71
C ILE A 120 2.39 0.82 -6.05
N ARG A 121 1.45 1.40 -6.80
CA ARG A 121 1.00 0.92 -8.11
C ARG A 121 1.05 2.05 -9.13
N CYS A 122 2.23 2.32 -9.67
CA CYS A 122 2.43 3.43 -10.61
C CYS A 122 1.58 3.32 -11.88
N ASP A 123 1.30 2.08 -12.31
CA ASP A 123 0.38 1.74 -13.42
C ASP A 123 -1.05 2.25 -13.19
N VAL A 124 -1.55 2.15 -11.96
CA VAL A 124 -2.92 2.56 -11.60
C VAL A 124 -2.97 4.00 -11.06
N GLN A 125 -1.96 4.40 -10.28
CA GLN A 125 -1.85 5.73 -9.70
C GLN A 125 -1.43 6.79 -10.75
N GLY A 126 -1.00 6.36 -11.94
CA GLY A 126 -0.87 7.21 -13.12
C GLY A 126 0.37 8.10 -13.12
N PHE A 127 1.49 7.57 -12.63
CA PHE A 127 2.80 8.24 -12.63
C PHE A 127 3.90 7.28 -13.10
N ASP A 128 5.08 7.81 -13.45
CA ASP A 128 6.25 7.03 -13.83
C ASP A 128 7.20 6.90 -12.65
N LEU A 129 7.63 5.68 -12.31
CA LEU A 129 8.63 5.43 -11.27
C LEU A 129 10.01 6.00 -11.64
N ALA A 130 10.30 6.21 -12.92
CA ALA A 130 11.51 6.87 -13.37
C ALA A 130 11.44 8.42 -13.29
N ASP A 131 10.25 8.99 -13.05
CA ASP A 131 10.09 10.44 -12.91
C ASP A 131 10.67 10.93 -11.58
N LYS A 132 11.91 11.42 -11.64
CA LYS A 132 12.63 11.94 -10.47
C LYS A 132 11.95 13.15 -9.84
N THR A 133 11.15 13.92 -10.58
CA THR A 133 10.43 15.08 -10.02
C THR A 133 9.36 14.64 -9.02
N ILE A 134 8.70 13.51 -9.30
CA ILE A 134 7.70 12.90 -8.43
C ILE A 134 8.37 12.03 -7.37
N MET A 135 9.34 11.20 -7.74
CA MET A 135 9.86 10.16 -6.87
C MET A 135 10.93 10.63 -5.89
N LYS A 136 11.78 11.60 -6.26
CA LYS A 136 12.87 12.05 -5.38
C LYS A 136 12.36 12.56 -4.03
N PRO A 137 11.31 13.40 -3.94
CA PRO A 137 10.80 13.86 -2.64
C PRO A 137 10.27 12.71 -1.77
N LEU A 138 9.59 11.73 -2.36
CA LEU A 138 9.06 10.55 -1.64
C LEU A 138 10.19 9.67 -1.10
N VAL A 139 11.18 9.39 -1.94
CA VAL A 139 12.38 8.63 -1.57
C VAL A 139 13.15 9.33 -0.45
N ASP A 140 13.30 10.65 -0.51
CA ASP A 140 14.00 11.42 0.53
C ASP A 140 13.31 11.29 1.88
N VAL A 141 11.98 11.37 1.93
CA VAL A 141 11.23 11.15 3.17
C VAL A 141 11.35 9.70 3.64
N ALA A 142 11.23 8.72 2.73
CA ALA A 142 11.37 7.32 3.07
C ALA A 142 12.75 7.04 3.70
N MET A 143 13.83 7.50 3.07
CA MET A 143 15.19 7.37 3.61
C MET A 143 15.37 8.09 4.94
N LYS A 144 14.93 9.36 5.04
CA LYS A 144 15.00 10.16 6.28
C LYS A 144 14.36 9.46 7.47
N HIS A 145 13.27 8.72 7.23
CA HIS A 145 12.50 8.03 8.25
C HIS A 145 12.78 6.52 8.32
N ASN A 146 13.72 5.99 7.53
CA ASN A 146 14.02 4.56 7.40
C ASN A 146 12.76 3.71 7.08
N LEU A 147 11.92 4.22 6.17
CA LEU A 147 10.75 3.51 5.66
C LEU A 147 11.16 2.55 4.54
N ILE A 148 10.53 1.37 4.51
CA ILE A 148 10.61 0.44 3.40
C ILE A 148 9.70 0.92 2.27
N PHE A 149 10.19 0.91 1.04
CA PHE A 149 9.41 1.24 -0.15
C PHE A 149 8.91 -0.05 -0.82
N LEU A 150 7.59 -0.31 -0.78
CA LEU A 150 6.97 -1.49 -1.38
C LEU A 150 6.22 -1.13 -2.66
N THR A 151 6.62 -1.76 -3.76
CA THR A 151 5.98 -1.61 -5.08
C THR A 151 5.34 -2.92 -5.50
N HIS A 152 4.21 -2.83 -6.19
CA HIS A 152 3.67 -3.95 -6.93
C HIS A 152 4.59 -4.28 -8.09
N SER A 153 4.76 -5.57 -8.38
CA SER A 153 5.51 -6.05 -9.54
C SER A 153 4.69 -7.10 -10.27
N SER A 154 4.82 -7.15 -11.59
CA SER A 154 4.22 -8.18 -12.43
C SER A 154 5.22 -8.72 -13.41
N GLU A 155 5.17 -10.03 -13.61
CA GLU A 155 5.95 -10.69 -14.64
C GLU A 155 5.44 -10.31 -16.04
N PRO A 156 6.32 -9.98 -17.00
CA PRO A 156 5.94 -9.51 -18.34
C PRO A 156 5.37 -10.64 -19.22
N VAL A 157 5.49 -11.89 -18.78
CA VAL A 157 5.11 -13.10 -19.51
C VAL A 157 4.05 -13.89 -18.74
N GLY A 158 3.61 -15.04 -19.25
CA GLY A 158 2.69 -15.92 -18.51
C GLY A 158 1.21 -15.49 -18.55
N HIS A 159 0.42 -16.01 -17.61
CA HIS A 159 -1.03 -15.89 -17.63
C HIS A 159 -1.53 -14.46 -17.39
N GLN A 160 -2.67 -14.14 -17.98
CA GLN A 160 -3.41 -12.92 -17.70
C GLN A 160 -4.38 -13.18 -16.55
N TYR A 161 -4.41 -12.26 -15.58
CA TYR A 161 -5.34 -12.29 -14.45
C TYR A 161 -5.74 -10.87 -14.04
N ILE A 162 -6.88 -10.74 -13.37
CA ILE A 162 -7.39 -9.46 -12.90
C ILE A 162 -6.40 -8.86 -11.90
N GLY A 163 -5.99 -7.61 -12.13
CA GLY A 163 -5.01 -6.92 -11.29
C GLY A 163 -3.55 -7.08 -11.73
N LYS A 164 -3.25 -7.93 -12.74
CA LYS A 164 -1.92 -7.98 -13.35
C LYS A 164 -1.55 -6.59 -13.88
N GLY A 165 -0.45 -6.04 -13.37
CA GLY A 165 0.00 -4.69 -13.64
C GLY A 165 0.99 -4.62 -14.80
N SER A 166 1.30 -3.41 -15.23
CA SER A 166 2.37 -3.13 -16.21
C SER A 166 3.69 -2.77 -15.55
N ILE A 167 3.82 -2.98 -14.23
CA ILE A 167 5.06 -2.72 -13.48
C ILE A 167 5.97 -3.93 -13.60
N THR A 168 6.72 -3.96 -14.70
CA THR A 168 7.62 -5.06 -15.03
C THR A 168 9.02 -4.86 -14.41
N PRO A 169 9.88 -5.89 -14.36
CA PRO A 169 11.20 -5.79 -13.75
C PRO A 169 12.09 -4.68 -14.32
N ASP A 170 11.97 -4.34 -15.60
CA ASP A 170 12.72 -3.22 -16.22
C ASP A 170 12.33 -1.86 -15.64
N VAL A 171 11.04 -1.63 -15.36
CA VAL A 171 10.55 -0.41 -14.69
C VAL A 171 11.16 -0.30 -13.28
N LEU A 172 11.14 -1.41 -12.53
CA LEU A 172 11.72 -1.46 -11.18
C LEU A 172 13.24 -1.29 -11.21
N TYR A 173 13.91 -1.88 -12.20
CA TYR A 173 15.35 -1.76 -12.37
C TYR A 173 15.76 -0.30 -12.62
N SER A 174 15.04 0.41 -13.49
CA SER A 174 15.26 1.85 -13.72
C SER A 174 15.06 2.71 -12.46
N PHE A 175 14.07 2.36 -11.62
CA PHE A 175 13.86 3.01 -10.33
C PHE A 175 15.04 2.76 -9.37
N ILE A 176 15.44 1.51 -9.20
CA ILE A 176 16.56 1.11 -8.32
C ILE A 176 17.87 1.79 -8.76
N LEU A 177 18.15 1.86 -10.07
CA LEU A 177 19.33 2.57 -10.58
C LEU A 177 19.29 4.08 -10.30
N SER A 178 18.09 4.66 -10.27
CA SER A 178 17.91 6.08 -9.95
C SER A 178 18.07 6.39 -8.47
N PHE A 179 17.77 5.42 -7.60
CA PHE A 179 17.78 5.56 -6.15
C PHE A 179 18.40 4.33 -5.44
N PRO A 180 19.70 4.06 -5.62
CA PRO A 180 20.32 2.80 -5.19
C PRO A 180 20.47 2.65 -3.66
N GLN A 181 20.17 3.71 -2.89
CA GLN A 181 20.17 3.70 -1.43
C GLN A 181 18.77 3.50 -0.82
N THR A 182 17.73 3.36 -1.66
CA THR A 182 16.34 3.11 -1.24
C THR A 182 16.10 1.63 -1.00
#